data_AF-A0A2H5FPN0-F1
#
_entry.id   AF-A0A2H5FPN0-F1
#
_cell.length_a   1.000
_cell.length_b   1.000
_cell.length_c   1.000
_cell.angle_alpha   90.00
_cell.angle_beta   90.00
_cell.angle_gamma   90.00
#
_symmetry.space_group_name_H-M   'P 1'
#
loop_
_entity.id
_entity.type
_entity.pdbx_description
1 polymer ?
#
loop_
_entity_poly.entity_id
_entity_poly.type
_entity_poly.pdbx_seq_one_letter_code
_entity_poly.pdbx_strand_id
1 'polypeptide(L)'
;MKKRFFQGTTRFIYSIFLLFLFKSSLAEHRYDTIIIGAGVSGLTAAKQLHQAQQDVLILEAKNRIGGRVDTNYNWGFAIELGASWIHGIEHNPLIPLLGKLSIATTSYDNSNLIAMLEDFSLYDNSGKPVSNYELHLFSSLAYEFLQYCQTRNTLISFEQNFTEFAKQKKLTSKQSSLLYYALDNIYTYEFADNLPQLSLNSYFVSEESTATGKNAIIPAGYFQIFQQFSQHIPLYLNQVVREIDYDADGVTIITQNDTYHAKRAIITVSLGVLKSNKILFRPRLPKEKRDAIAQLQMGNYEKLYLLFDKVFWDKDKEWIGMLPRNKEEAYNIFNLYKYTQKPILIVFTSGKLARNMEKGPLTHWVMHHLQQIYGSNIPEPIKTKRTHWASDPYTLGSYSYLPKDIDKKMITLLAKPVAGKLYFAGEATSTTDLSTVHGAYLSGMRVTQEVLSDVKKNKNHSKVRN
;
A
#
# COMPACT_ATOMS: atom_id res chain seq x y z
N MET A 1 -1.75 73.88 -41.42
CA MET A 1 -1.31 72.49 -41.72
C MET A 1 0.15 72.38 -41.28
N LYS A 2 0.69 71.43 -40.51
CA LYS A 2 0.25 70.20 -39.86
C LYS A 2 1.19 70.02 -38.65
N LYS A 3 0.65 69.86 -37.44
CA LYS A 3 1.37 69.30 -36.27
C LYS A 3 0.78 67.92 -36.03
N ARG A 4 1.52 66.85 -36.36
CA ARG A 4 1.20 65.47 -35.97
C ARG A 4 2.44 64.58 -36.13
N PHE A 5 3.34 64.68 -35.17
CA PHE A 5 4.34 63.67 -34.83
C PHE A 5 4.49 63.75 -33.31
N PHE A 6 4.62 62.62 -32.60
CA PHE A 6 4.61 62.44 -31.13
C PHE A 6 3.31 62.05 -30.43
N GLN A 7 2.53 61.10 -30.98
CA GLN A 7 1.57 60.32 -30.17
C GLN A 7 1.68 58.79 -30.32
N GLY A 8 2.53 58.28 -31.23
CA GLY A 8 2.66 56.84 -31.49
C GLY A 8 3.68 56.11 -30.63
N THR A 9 4.75 56.78 -30.18
CA THR A 9 5.87 56.12 -29.48
C THR A 9 5.62 55.95 -27.98
N THR A 10 4.88 56.85 -27.34
CA THR A 10 4.57 56.76 -25.91
C THR A 10 3.65 55.59 -25.60
N ARG A 11 2.61 55.33 -26.41
CA ARG A 11 1.68 54.20 -26.20
C ARG A 11 2.35 52.83 -26.35
N PHE A 12 3.30 52.69 -27.27
CA PHE A 12 4.03 51.45 -27.48
C PHE A 12 5.01 51.15 -26.33
N ILE A 13 5.67 52.20 -25.80
CA ILE A 13 6.54 52.08 -24.64
C ILE A 13 5.72 51.77 -23.39
N TYR A 14 4.55 52.39 -23.16
CA TYR A 14 3.66 52.05 -22.04
C TYR A 14 3.13 50.61 -22.14
N SER A 15 2.80 50.09 -23.33
CA SER A 15 2.35 48.70 -23.50
C SER A 15 3.48 47.69 -23.25
N ILE A 16 4.72 47.98 -23.66
CA ILE A 16 5.89 47.14 -23.35
C ILE A 16 6.24 47.23 -21.85
N PHE A 17 6.15 48.41 -21.24
CA PHE A 17 6.38 48.61 -19.81
C PHE A 17 5.29 47.94 -18.96
N LEU A 18 4.03 47.91 -19.40
CA LEU A 18 2.95 47.14 -18.77
C LEU A 18 3.14 45.62 -18.95
N LEU A 19 3.61 45.15 -20.11
CA LEU A 19 3.97 43.74 -20.32
C LEU A 19 5.20 43.32 -19.50
N PHE A 20 6.13 44.24 -19.21
CA PHE A 20 7.23 44.02 -18.29
C PHE A 20 6.80 44.11 -16.82
N LEU A 21 5.91 45.04 -16.45
CA LEU A 21 5.34 45.14 -15.10
C LEU A 21 4.43 43.95 -14.74
N PHE A 22 3.77 43.32 -15.72
CA PHE A 22 3.04 42.05 -15.52
C PHE A 22 3.96 40.82 -15.51
N LYS A 23 5.19 40.92 -16.01
CA LYS A 23 6.22 39.86 -15.91
C LYS A 23 7.16 40.03 -14.72
N SER A 24 7.17 41.19 -14.08
CA SER A 24 8.00 41.50 -12.91
C SER A 24 7.13 41.80 -11.69
N SER A 25 6.40 40.79 -11.20
CA SER A 25 6.02 40.59 -9.78
C SER A 25 4.93 39.51 -9.65
N LEU A 26 5.19 38.31 -10.17
CA LEU A 26 4.75 37.12 -9.47
C LEU A 26 6.05 36.44 -9.09
N ALA A 27 6.57 36.74 -7.89
CA ALA A 27 7.56 35.85 -7.33
C ALA A 27 6.97 34.44 -7.40
N GLU A 28 7.63 33.51 -8.09
CA GLU A 28 7.19 32.12 -8.15
C GLU A 28 6.92 31.68 -6.71
N HIS A 29 5.65 31.39 -6.43
CA HIS A 29 5.21 31.16 -5.06
C HIS A 29 5.97 29.95 -4.52
N ARG A 30 6.65 30.17 -3.40
CA ARG A 30 7.57 29.20 -2.82
C ARG A 30 7.00 28.65 -1.53
N TYR A 31 6.50 27.42 -1.60
CA TYR A 31 5.92 26.71 -0.46
C TYR A 31 6.97 26.42 0.62
N ASP A 32 6.52 26.27 1.87
CA ASP A 32 7.39 25.71 2.90
C ASP A 32 7.71 24.25 2.59
N THR A 33 6.70 23.46 2.21
CA THR A 33 6.85 22.02 1.91
C THR A 33 5.95 21.59 0.76
N ILE A 34 6.52 20.92 -0.26
CA ILE A 34 5.74 20.17 -1.25
C ILE A 34 5.69 18.69 -0.86
N ILE A 35 4.52 18.08 -0.92
CA ILE A 35 4.30 16.66 -0.66
C ILE A 35 3.98 15.97 -1.99
N ILE A 36 4.76 14.93 -2.31
CA ILE A 36 4.61 14.17 -3.55
C ILE A 36 3.88 12.87 -3.24
N GLY A 37 2.62 12.80 -3.67
CA GLY A 37 1.67 11.73 -3.39
C GLY A 37 0.62 12.11 -2.34
N ALA A 38 -0.66 11.94 -2.69
CA ALA A 38 -1.83 12.10 -1.83
C ALA A 38 -2.33 10.74 -1.31
N GLY A 39 -1.42 9.80 -1.04
CA GLY A 39 -1.72 8.60 -0.25
C GLY A 39 -1.85 8.92 1.24
N VAL A 40 -2.15 7.91 2.06
CA VAL A 40 -2.36 8.08 3.51
C VAL A 40 -1.19 8.79 4.21
N SER A 41 0.05 8.43 3.90
CA SER A 41 1.24 9.08 4.49
C SER A 41 1.34 10.55 4.10
N GLY A 42 1.16 10.87 2.81
CA GLY A 42 1.20 12.24 2.30
C GLY A 42 0.08 13.11 2.84
N LEU A 43 -1.16 12.61 2.84
CA LEU A 43 -2.32 13.29 3.43
C LEU A 43 -2.12 13.55 4.92
N THR A 44 -1.57 12.57 5.65
CA THR A 44 -1.27 12.74 7.08
C THR A 44 -0.23 13.81 7.32
N ALA A 45 0.87 13.78 6.56
CA ALA A 45 1.91 14.80 6.67
C ALA A 45 1.38 16.21 6.31
N ALA A 46 0.55 16.31 5.26
CA ALA A 46 -0.04 17.56 4.83
C ALA A 46 -0.92 18.16 5.92
N LYS A 47 -1.84 17.38 6.48
CA LYS A 47 -2.72 17.80 7.57
C LYS A 47 -1.92 18.32 8.76
N GLN A 48 -0.91 17.57 9.21
CA GLN A 48 -0.11 17.93 10.38
C GLN A 48 0.71 19.20 10.14
N LEU A 49 1.35 19.34 8.98
CA LEU A 49 2.12 20.54 8.63
C LEU A 49 1.23 21.77 8.47
N HIS A 50 0.06 21.62 7.84
CA HIS A 50 -0.93 22.70 7.72
C HIS A 50 -1.45 23.16 9.09
N GLN A 51 -1.74 22.22 10.01
CA GLN A 51 -2.09 22.53 11.40
C GLN A 51 -0.96 23.24 12.15
N ALA A 52 0.28 22.98 11.78
CA ALA A 52 1.47 23.71 12.26
C ALA A 52 1.72 25.03 11.51
N GLN A 53 0.73 25.53 10.75
CA GLN A 53 0.78 26.79 9.99
C GLN A 53 1.94 26.84 8.97
N GLN A 54 2.34 25.68 8.43
CA GLN A 54 3.24 25.62 7.28
C GLN A 54 2.46 25.79 5.98
N ASP A 55 3.09 26.44 5.02
CA ASP A 55 2.57 26.56 3.66
C ASP A 55 2.88 25.27 2.85
N VAL A 56 1.83 24.55 2.46
CA VAL A 56 1.93 23.17 1.95
C VAL A 56 1.18 23.02 0.63
N LEU A 57 1.81 22.33 -0.32
CA LEU A 57 1.18 21.86 -1.56
C LEU A 57 1.29 20.35 -1.68
N ILE A 58 0.22 19.69 -2.11
CA ILE A 58 0.20 18.27 -2.45
C ILE A 58 0.15 18.11 -3.98
N LEU A 59 1.07 17.32 -4.53
CA LEU A 59 1.08 16.91 -5.94
C LEU A 59 0.75 15.42 -6.04
N GLU A 60 -0.33 15.07 -6.73
CA GLU A 60 -0.79 13.69 -6.91
C GLU A 60 -0.86 13.33 -8.39
N ALA A 61 -0.25 12.19 -8.74
CA ALA A 61 -0.14 11.74 -10.12
C ALA A 61 -1.49 11.22 -10.66
N LYS A 62 -2.32 10.62 -9.81
CA LYS A 62 -3.65 10.13 -10.15
C LYS A 62 -4.67 11.27 -10.24
N ASN A 63 -5.82 10.95 -10.81
CA ASN A 63 -7.02 11.79 -10.79
C ASN A 63 -7.85 11.65 -9.50
N ARG A 64 -7.28 11.03 -8.45
CA ARG A 64 -7.92 10.83 -7.14
C ARG A 64 -6.87 10.80 -6.04
N ILE A 65 -7.31 11.10 -4.83
CA ILE A 65 -6.51 10.93 -3.60
C ILE A 65 -6.66 9.51 -3.03
N GLY A 66 -5.91 9.20 -1.98
CA GLY A 66 -5.94 7.93 -1.23
C GLY A 66 -4.89 6.91 -1.64
N GLY A 67 -4.33 7.02 -2.86
CA GLY A 67 -3.29 6.12 -3.34
C GLY A 67 -3.76 4.66 -3.33
N ARG A 68 -3.13 3.82 -2.50
CA ARG A 68 -3.44 2.39 -2.33
C ARG A 68 -4.55 2.10 -1.31
N VAL A 69 -5.16 3.13 -0.72
CA VAL A 69 -6.47 3.01 -0.08
C VAL A 69 -7.48 3.53 -1.11
N ASP A 70 -8.18 2.62 -1.78
CA ASP A 70 -9.01 2.90 -2.95
C ASP A 70 -10.38 2.23 -2.81
N THR A 71 -11.34 3.00 -2.32
CA THR A 71 -12.74 2.59 -2.22
C THR A 71 -13.49 2.97 -3.49
N ASN A 72 -14.09 1.98 -4.15
CA ASN A 72 -14.96 2.18 -5.31
C ASN A 72 -16.44 2.04 -4.90
N TYR A 73 -17.30 2.92 -5.44
CA TYR A 73 -18.75 2.95 -5.14
C TYR A 73 -19.64 2.67 -6.36
N ASN A 74 -19.07 2.26 -7.50
CA ASN A 74 -19.80 2.15 -8.78
C ASN A 74 -20.89 1.06 -8.77
N TRP A 75 -20.90 0.20 -7.76
CA TRP A 75 -21.93 -0.84 -7.58
C TRP A 75 -23.07 -0.39 -6.66
N GLY A 76 -23.08 0.87 -6.21
CA GLY A 76 -24.06 1.42 -5.27
C GLY A 76 -23.70 1.19 -3.79
N PHE A 77 -22.54 0.58 -3.52
CA PHE A 77 -21.97 0.35 -2.20
C PHE A 77 -20.44 0.28 -2.32
N ALA A 78 -19.74 0.38 -1.19
CA ALA A 78 -18.28 0.38 -1.13
C ALA A 78 -17.69 -1.00 -1.45
N ILE A 79 -16.68 -1.03 -2.31
CA ILE A 79 -15.75 -2.15 -2.49
C ILE A 79 -14.31 -1.63 -2.41
N GLU A 80 -13.44 -2.36 -1.74
CA GLU A 80 -12.06 -1.95 -1.49
C GLU A 80 -11.07 -2.51 -2.51
N LEU A 81 -10.69 -1.71 -3.50
CA LEU A 81 -9.70 -2.12 -4.50
C LEU A 81 -8.28 -2.22 -3.90
N GLY A 82 -8.03 -1.48 -2.82
CA GLY A 82 -6.74 -1.41 -2.12
C GLY A 82 -6.73 -2.14 -0.79
N ALA A 83 -6.34 -1.45 0.29
CA ALA A 83 -6.45 -2.02 1.64
C ALA A 83 -7.91 -2.33 2.01
N SER A 84 -8.18 -3.49 2.63
CA SER A 84 -9.53 -3.88 3.08
C SER A 84 -9.68 -4.00 4.59
N TRP A 85 -8.57 -4.13 5.33
CA TRP A 85 -8.59 -4.46 6.75
C TRP A 85 -7.89 -3.42 7.61
N ILE A 86 -8.43 -3.23 8.81
CA ILE A 86 -7.73 -2.64 9.93
C ILE A 86 -7.23 -3.80 10.78
N HIS A 87 -5.91 -3.93 10.88
CA HIS A 87 -5.31 -4.96 11.72
C HIS A 87 -5.20 -4.49 13.16
N GLY A 88 -5.51 -5.36 14.12
CA GLY A 88 -5.28 -5.12 15.54
C GLY A 88 -6.03 -3.92 16.14
N ILE A 89 -7.37 -3.97 16.16
CA ILE A 89 -8.24 -2.84 16.51
C ILE A 89 -8.29 -2.44 17.98
N GLU A 90 -7.54 -3.08 18.88
CA GLU A 90 -7.52 -2.68 20.29
C GLU A 90 -6.61 -1.46 20.51
N HIS A 91 -5.47 -1.44 19.82
CA HIS A 91 -4.40 -0.46 20.01
C HIS A 91 -3.89 0.14 18.69
N ASN A 92 -4.62 -0.07 17.59
CA ASN A 92 -4.28 0.52 16.29
C ASN A 92 -4.48 2.06 16.31
N PRO A 93 -3.51 2.85 15.81
CA PRO A 93 -3.56 4.31 15.84
C PRO A 93 -4.68 4.94 14.98
N LEU A 94 -5.35 4.15 14.14
CA LEU A 94 -6.50 4.60 13.34
C LEU A 94 -7.82 4.55 14.12
N ILE A 95 -7.91 3.78 15.20
CA ILE A 95 -9.15 3.58 15.97
C ILE A 95 -9.69 4.90 16.54
N PRO A 96 -8.86 5.80 17.11
CA PRO A 96 -9.34 7.11 17.54
C PRO A 96 -9.92 7.97 16.41
N LEU A 97 -9.48 7.76 15.15
CA LEU A 97 -10.01 8.49 13.99
C LEU A 97 -11.41 7.99 13.61
N LEU A 98 -11.64 6.68 13.68
CA LEU A 98 -12.96 6.08 13.45
C LEU A 98 -13.99 6.61 14.42
N GLY A 99 -13.65 6.64 15.72
CA GLY A 99 -14.55 7.13 16.76
C GLY A 99 -14.96 8.59 16.54
N LYS A 100 -14.00 9.46 16.18
CA LYS A 100 -14.26 10.88 15.87
C LYS A 100 -15.17 11.09 14.67
N LEU A 101 -15.11 10.18 13.68
CA LEU A 101 -15.88 10.25 12.45
C LEU A 101 -17.16 9.40 12.51
N SER A 102 -17.42 8.73 13.64
CA SER A 102 -18.55 7.80 13.81
C SER A 102 -18.61 6.71 12.73
N ILE A 103 -17.45 6.21 12.32
CA ILE A 103 -17.33 5.19 11.27
C ILE A 103 -17.56 3.81 11.90
N ALA A 104 -18.57 3.10 11.41
CA ALA A 104 -18.84 1.74 11.82
C ALA A 104 -17.84 0.75 11.23
N THR A 105 -17.48 -0.26 12.03
CA THR A 105 -16.65 -1.39 11.61
C THR A 105 -17.33 -2.71 11.90
N THR A 106 -16.91 -3.75 11.19
CA THR A 106 -17.27 -5.14 11.51
C THR A 106 -16.01 -5.88 11.88
N SER A 107 -15.89 -6.28 13.13
CA SER A 107 -14.72 -6.98 13.65
C SER A 107 -14.89 -8.49 13.62
N TYR A 108 -13.75 -9.18 13.51
CA TYR A 108 -13.67 -10.63 13.55
C TYR A 108 -12.34 -11.02 14.20
N ASP A 109 -12.31 -12.24 14.75
CA ASP A 109 -11.16 -12.76 15.48
C ASP A 109 -10.61 -13.97 14.72
N ASN A 110 -9.39 -13.84 14.23
CA ASN A 110 -8.64 -14.90 13.56
C ASN A 110 -7.33 -15.23 14.32
N SER A 111 -7.24 -14.88 15.61
CA SER A 111 -6.05 -15.16 16.43
C SER A 111 -5.86 -16.65 16.73
N ASN A 112 -6.94 -17.42 16.71
CA ASN A 112 -6.90 -18.88 16.88
C ASN A 112 -6.88 -19.58 15.52
N LEU A 113 -5.75 -20.21 15.19
CA LEU A 113 -5.54 -20.91 13.91
C LEU A 113 -6.59 -21.99 13.62
N ILE A 114 -7.02 -22.75 14.63
CA ILE A 114 -8.03 -23.80 14.45
C ILE A 114 -9.38 -23.16 14.11
N ALA A 115 -9.82 -22.17 14.91
CA ALA A 115 -11.07 -21.48 14.66
C ALA A 115 -11.08 -20.77 13.30
N MET A 116 -9.95 -20.17 12.92
CA MET A 116 -9.76 -19.59 11.58
C MET A 116 -9.98 -20.63 10.50
N LEU A 117 -9.35 -21.81 10.60
CA LEU A 117 -9.48 -22.87 9.59
C LEU A 117 -10.86 -23.51 9.55
N GLU A 118 -11.54 -23.60 10.70
CA GLU A 118 -12.95 -24.03 10.76
C GLU A 118 -13.87 -23.05 10.03
N ASP A 119 -13.47 -21.77 9.89
CA ASP A 119 -14.19 -20.76 9.11
C ASP A 119 -13.89 -20.81 7.60
N PHE A 120 -13.03 -21.74 7.16
CA PHE A 120 -12.82 -22.02 5.73
C PHE A 120 -13.70 -23.18 5.26
N SER A 121 -14.32 -23.01 4.11
CA SER A 121 -14.72 -24.13 3.24
C SER A 121 -13.51 -24.56 2.40
N LEU A 122 -12.74 -25.53 2.88
CA LEU A 122 -11.60 -26.08 2.14
C LEU A 122 -11.98 -27.28 1.27
N TYR A 123 -11.53 -27.25 0.02
CA TYR A 123 -11.74 -28.31 -0.97
C TYR A 123 -10.39 -28.81 -1.53
N ASP A 124 -10.33 -30.07 -1.93
CA ASP A 124 -9.20 -30.60 -2.69
C ASP A 124 -9.23 -30.14 -4.16
N ASN A 125 -8.20 -30.48 -4.93
CA ASN A 125 -8.07 -30.10 -6.34
C ASN A 125 -9.09 -30.78 -7.30
N SER A 126 -9.95 -31.65 -6.75
CA SER A 126 -11.08 -32.30 -7.44
C SER A 126 -12.44 -31.73 -7.03
N GLY A 127 -12.46 -30.73 -6.14
CA GLY A 127 -13.68 -30.09 -5.64
C GLY A 127 -14.33 -30.82 -4.46
N LYS A 128 -13.67 -31.82 -3.85
CA LYS A 128 -14.22 -32.54 -2.69
C LYS A 128 -13.84 -31.83 -1.39
N PRO A 129 -14.74 -31.75 -0.40
CA PRO A 129 -14.41 -31.16 0.90
C PRO A 129 -13.22 -31.87 1.57
N VAL A 130 -12.30 -31.08 2.12
CA VAL A 130 -11.21 -31.58 2.96
C VAL A 130 -11.80 -32.09 4.29
N SER A 131 -11.36 -33.26 4.76
CA SER A 131 -11.90 -33.87 5.97
C SER A 131 -11.45 -33.14 7.24
N ASN A 132 -12.24 -33.21 8.32
CA ASN A 132 -11.86 -32.63 9.63
C ASN A 132 -10.50 -33.15 10.13
N TYR A 133 -10.19 -34.42 9.87
CA TYR A 133 -8.87 -34.99 10.20
C TYR A 133 -7.73 -34.25 9.48
N GLU A 134 -7.89 -33.95 8.20
CA GLU A 134 -6.91 -33.19 7.43
C GLU A 134 -6.81 -31.72 7.88
N LEU A 135 -7.93 -31.10 8.29
CA LEU A 135 -7.93 -29.75 8.88
C LEU A 135 -7.15 -29.70 10.20
N HIS A 136 -7.35 -30.68 11.09
CA HIS A 136 -6.57 -30.75 12.33
C HIS A 136 -5.08 -31.00 12.05
N LEU A 137 -4.77 -31.88 11.08
CA LEU A 137 -3.38 -32.12 10.67
C LEU A 137 -2.73 -30.87 10.08
N PHE A 138 -3.47 -30.11 9.25
CA PHE A 138 -3.04 -28.81 8.74
C PHE A 138 -2.69 -27.87 9.89
N SER A 139 -3.61 -27.70 10.86
CA SER A 139 -3.39 -26.76 11.97
C SER A 139 -2.21 -27.16 12.84
N SER A 140 -2.06 -28.46 13.14
CA SER A 140 -0.95 -28.97 13.96
C SER A 140 0.39 -28.73 13.26
N LEU A 141 0.49 -29.05 11.97
CA LEU A 141 1.73 -28.88 11.21
C LEU A 141 2.11 -27.41 11.04
N ALA A 142 1.13 -26.54 10.78
CA ALA A 142 1.36 -25.10 10.67
C ALA A 142 1.84 -24.51 12.01
N TYR A 143 1.22 -24.93 13.12
CA TYR A 143 1.66 -24.53 14.46
C TYR A 143 3.08 -25.02 14.78
N GLU A 144 3.39 -26.29 14.52
CA GLU A 144 4.74 -26.84 14.72
C GLU A 144 5.79 -26.17 13.84
N PHE A 145 5.44 -25.83 12.59
CA PHE A 145 6.32 -25.11 11.68
C PHE A 145 6.59 -23.68 12.18
N LEU A 146 5.57 -23.01 12.72
CA LEU A 146 5.70 -21.70 13.33
C LEU A 146 6.65 -21.71 14.53
N GLN A 147 6.47 -22.69 15.43
CA GLN A 147 7.38 -22.90 16.57
C GLN A 147 8.80 -23.23 16.09
N TYR A 148 8.93 -24.01 15.01
CA TYR A 148 10.23 -24.27 14.39
C TYR A 148 10.90 -22.96 13.92
N CYS A 149 10.17 -22.07 13.25
CA CYS A 149 10.71 -20.83 12.71
C CYS A 149 11.20 -19.84 13.80
N GLN A 150 10.58 -19.84 14.98
CA GLN A 150 10.95 -18.94 16.09
C GLN A 150 12.39 -19.13 16.60
N THR A 151 13.00 -20.29 16.36
CA THR A 151 14.34 -20.63 16.87
C THR A 151 15.42 -20.68 15.79
N ARG A 152 15.11 -20.21 14.57
CA ARG A 152 15.95 -20.40 13.37
C ARG A 152 16.43 -19.09 12.76
N ASN A 153 17.39 -19.21 11.84
CA ASN A 153 17.92 -18.07 11.12
C ASN A 153 16.82 -17.40 10.30
N THR A 154 16.59 -16.12 10.57
CA THR A 154 15.50 -15.36 9.96
C THR A 154 15.84 -14.85 8.57
N LEU A 155 17.12 -14.88 8.17
CA LEU A 155 17.60 -14.36 6.89
C LEU A 155 17.34 -15.30 5.70
N ILE A 156 17.08 -16.58 5.94
CA ILE A 156 16.71 -17.53 4.87
C ILE A 156 15.23 -17.42 4.51
N SER A 157 14.86 -17.96 3.35
CA SER A 157 13.47 -17.92 2.88
C SER A 157 12.54 -18.85 3.67
N PHE A 158 11.23 -18.58 3.63
CA PHE A 158 10.21 -19.49 4.17
C PHE A 158 10.29 -20.87 3.49
N GLU A 159 10.55 -20.94 2.19
CA GLU A 159 10.68 -22.22 1.49
C GLU A 159 11.89 -23.06 1.96
N GLN A 160 13.01 -22.40 2.28
CA GLN A 160 14.17 -23.09 2.85
C GLN A 160 13.85 -23.64 4.24
N ASN A 161 13.25 -22.84 5.13
CA ASN A 161 12.79 -23.32 6.43
C ASN A 161 11.81 -24.49 6.30
N PHE A 162 10.85 -24.40 5.37
CA PHE A 162 9.89 -25.47 5.09
C PHE A 162 10.59 -26.76 4.65
N THR A 163 11.57 -26.66 3.75
CA THR A 163 12.30 -27.82 3.22
C THR A 163 13.07 -28.54 4.32
N GLU A 164 13.75 -27.78 5.19
CA GLU A 164 14.48 -28.33 6.34
C GLU A 164 13.53 -28.97 7.35
N PHE A 165 12.45 -28.28 7.71
CA PHE A 165 11.43 -28.78 8.64
C PHE A 165 10.80 -30.08 8.12
N ALA A 166 10.38 -30.11 6.85
CA ALA A 166 9.76 -31.27 6.23
C ALA A 166 10.71 -32.48 6.22
N LYS A 167 12.00 -32.26 5.96
CA LYS A 167 13.03 -33.30 6.00
C LYS A 167 13.24 -33.81 7.44
N GLN A 168 13.35 -32.90 8.41
CA GLN A 168 13.57 -33.26 9.81
C GLN A 168 12.40 -34.08 10.38
N LYS A 169 11.15 -33.67 10.08
CA LYS A 169 9.92 -34.34 10.51
C LYS A 169 9.57 -35.57 9.67
N LYS A 170 10.28 -35.82 8.58
CA LYS A 170 10.00 -36.90 7.60
C LYS A 170 8.55 -36.85 7.11
N LEU A 171 8.07 -35.64 6.77
CA LEU A 171 6.70 -35.45 6.30
C LEU A 171 6.46 -36.24 5.01
N THR A 172 5.29 -36.86 4.92
CA THR A 172 4.81 -37.47 3.67
C THR A 172 4.54 -36.39 2.61
N SER A 173 4.51 -36.76 1.33
CA SER A 173 4.18 -35.83 0.24
C SER A 173 2.83 -35.12 0.46
N LYS A 174 1.83 -35.83 1.00
CA LYS A 174 0.53 -35.26 1.35
C LYS A 174 0.63 -34.22 2.47
N GLN A 175 1.34 -34.54 3.56
CA GLN A 175 1.59 -33.60 4.66
C GLN A 175 2.37 -32.37 4.23
N SER A 176 3.42 -32.55 3.42
CA SER A 176 4.19 -31.44 2.85
C SER A 176 3.32 -30.55 1.96
N SER A 177 2.44 -31.12 1.14
CA SER A 177 1.55 -30.35 0.28
C SER A 177 0.52 -29.55 1.08
N LEU A 178 -0.08 -30.17 2.11
CA LEU A 178 -1.01 -29.50 3.03
C LEU A 178 -0.33 -28.36 3.78
N LEU A 179 0.84 -28.61 4.36
CA LEU A 179 1.61 -27.57 5.07
C LEU A 179 2.03 -26.46 4.10
N TYR A 180 2.52 -26.76 2.90
CA TYR A 180 2.90 -25.73 1.95
C TYR A 180 1.72 -24.83 1.57
N TYR A 181 0.55 -25.43 1.33
CA TYR A 181 -0.68 -24.67 1.10
C TYR A 181 -1.04 -23.78 2.29
N ALA A 182 -0.88 -24.28 3.52
CA ALA A 182 -1.05 -23.49 4.73
C ALA A 182 -0.15 -22.27 4.76
N LEU A 183 1.14 -22.47 4.49
CA LEU A 183 2.12 -21.39 4.48
C LEU A 183 1.84 -20.39 3.37
N ASP A 184 1.45 -20.83 2.18
CA ASP A 184 1.11 -19.92 1.09
C ASP A 184 -0.13 -19.07 1.45
N ASN A 185 -1.17 -19.72 2.00
CA ASN A 185 -2.39 -19.07 2.49
C ASN A 185 -2.13 -18.03 3.57
N ILE A 186 -1.22 -18.34 4.50
CA ILE A 186 -0.92 -17.49 5.65
C ILE A 186 0.10 -16.42 5.27
N TYR A 187 1.07 -16.68 4.39
CA TYR A 187 2.22 -15.78 4.20
C TYR A 187 2.31 -15.16 2.82
N THR A 188 2.02 -15.92 1.76
CA THR A 188 2.09 -15.37 0.40
C THR A 188 0.93 -14.40 0.15
N TYR A 189 -0.21 -14.62 0.79
CA TYR A 189 -1.28 -13.63 0.93
C TYR A 189 -0.83 -12.37 1.69
N GLU A 190 -0.27 -12.52 2.89
CA GLU A 190 0.07 -11.38 3.76
C GLU A 190 1.17 -10.50 3.16
N PHE A 191 2.21 -11.10 2.58
CA PHE A 191 3.41 -10.38 2.12
C PHE A 191 3.50 -10.19 0.60
N ALA A 192 2.46 -10.57 -0.15
CA ALA A 192 2.31 -10.30 -1.59
C ALA A 192 3.41 -10.88 -2.50
N ASP A 193 4.16 -11.90 -2.07
CA ASP A 193 5.11 -12.64 -2.92
C ASP A 193 5.21 -14.12 -2.51
N ASN A 194 5.83 -14.95 -3.34
CA ASN A 194 5.93 -16.38 -3.11
C ASN A 194 6.98 -16.70 -2.02
N LEU A 195 6.75 -17.79 -1.27
CA LEU A 195 7.60 -18.27 -0.17
C LEU A 195 9.13 -18.31 -0.44
N PRO A 196 9.65 -18.56 -1.67
CA PRO A 196 11.09 -18.53 -1.93
C PRO A 196 11.73 -17.13 -1.81
N GLN A 197 10.94 -16.07 -1.93
CA GLN A 197 11.40 -14.67 -1.83
C GLN A 197 11.23 -14.11 -0.41
N LEU A 198 10.21 -14.58 0.30
CA LEU A 198 9.86 -14.09 1.63
C LEU A 198 10.82 -14.64 2.68
N SER A 199 11.31 -13.76 3.55
CA SER A 199 12.09 -14.14 4.74
C SER A 199 11.27 -13.96 6.01
N LEU A 200 11.62 -14.73 7.04
CA LEU A 200 11.05 -14.60 8.37
C LEU A 200 11.22 -13.19 8.94
N ASN A 201 12.22 -12.42 8.52
CA ASN A 201 12.38 -11.02 8.92
C ASN A 201 11.16 -10.16 8.62
N SER A 202 10.39 -10.46 7.57
CA SER A 202 9.15 -9.72 7.28
C SER A 202 8.15 -9.77 8.44
N TYR A 203 8.15 -10.86 9.20
CA TYR A 203 7.33 -11.02 10.41
C TYR A 203 7.88 -10.22 11.60
N PHE A 204 9.20 -10.26 11.79
CA PHE A 204 9.87 -9.59 12.91
C PHE A 204 9.80 -8.04 12.83
N VAL A 205 9.52 -7.46 11.66
CA VAL A 205 9.29 -6.01 11.57
C VAL A 205 8.09 -5.57 12.39
N SER A 206 7.02 -6.38 12.43
CA SER A 206 5.79 -6.04 13.13
C SER A 206 5.75 -6.43 14.61
N GLU A 207 6.82 -7.01 15.17
CA GLU A 207 6.86 -7.34 16.60
C GLU A 207 6.75 -6.11 17.52
N GLU A 208 7.26 -4.97 17.05
CA GLU A 208 7.18 -3.70 17.76
C GLU A 208 5.89 -2.91 17.41
N SER A 209 4.97 -3.51 16.62
CA SER A 209 3.70 -2.89 16.29
C SER A 209 2.83 -2.74 17.54
N THR A 210 2.16 -1.60 17.66
CA THR A 210 1.11 -1.42 18.68
C THR A 210 -0.23 -1.96 18.24
N ALA A 211 -0.42 -2.35 16.97
CA ALA A 211 -1.71 -2.82 16.49
C ALA A 211 -1.95 -4.26 16.93
N THR A 212 -2.79 -4.46 17.96
CA THR A 212 -3.07 -5.79 18.55
C THR A 212 -4.55 -6.13 18.61
N GLY A 213 -4.84 -7.42 18.77
CA GLY A 213 -6.20 -7.92 18.94
C GLY A 213 -6.90 -8.18 17.62
N LYS A 214 -8.23 -8.03 17.62
CA LYS A 214 -9.10 -8.39 16.49
C LYS A 214 -8.81 -7.58 15.23
N ASN A 215 -9.21 -8.11 14.08
CA ASN A 215 -9.19 -7.38 12.82
C ASN A 215 -10.58 -6.82 12.54
N ALA A 216 -10.67 -5.82 11.66
CA ALA A 216 -11.96 -5.30 11.22
C ALA A 216 -11.96 -4.86 9.76
N ILE A 217 -13.14 -4.89 9.15
CA ILE A 217 -13.42 -4.23 7.88
C ILE A 217 -14.25 -2.96 8.10
N ILE A 218 -14.28 -2.08 7.10
CA ILE A 218 -15.13 -0.89 7.08
C ILE A 218 -16.14 -1.04 5.95
N PRO A 219 -17.37 -1.54 6.22
CA PRO A 219 -18.37 -1.80 5.18
C PRO A 219 -18.73 -0.57 4.33
N ALA A 220 -18.60 0.63 4.92
CA ALA A 220 -18.89 1.90 4.26
C ALA A 220 -17.70 2.50 3.47
N GLY A 221 -16.51 1.88 3.53
CA GLY A 221 -15.34 2.30 2.76
C GLY A 221 -14.16 2.78 3.59
N TYR A 222 -12.97 2.25 3.38
CA TYR A 222 -11.78 2.57 4.18
C TYR A 222 -11.29 4.00 3.97
N PHE A 223 -11.36 4.53 2.74
CA PHE A 223 -10.80 5.84 2.45
C PHE A 223 -11.49 6.98 3.24
N GLN A 224 -12.70 6.78 3.75
CA GLN A 224 -13.47 7.78 4.48
C GLN A 224 -12.73 8.36 5.71
N ILE A 225 -11.82 7.59 6.33
CA ILE A 225 -10.99 8.04 7.46
C ILE A 225 -10.14 9.27 7.07
N PHE A 226 -9.66 9.30 5.83
CA PHE A 226 -8.64 10.25 5.38
C PHE A 226 -9.20 11.34 4.46
N GLN A 227 -10.48 11.28 4.08
CA GLN A 227 -11.09 12.26 3.15
C GLN A 227 -10.88 13.71 3.60
N GLN A 228 -10.99 13.96 4.90
CA GLN A 228 -10.87 15.31 5.47
C GLN A 228 -9.41 15.79 5.61
N PHE A 229 -8.41 14.94 5.39
CA PHE A 229 -7.01 15.28 5.67
C PHE A 229 -6.41 16.27 4.67
N SER A 230 -7.04 16.46 3.50
CA SER A 230 -6.65 17.46 2.50
C SER A 230 -7.54 18.70 2.49
N GLN A 231 -8.54 18.79 3.39
CA GLN A 231 -9.42 19.96 3.44
C GLN A 231 -8.60 21.22 3.70
N HIS A 232 -8.84 22.25 2.89
CA HIS A 232 -8.15 23.55 2.95
C HIS A 232 -6.65 23.54 2.63
N ILE A 233 -6.13 22.44 2.07
CA ILE A 233 -4.74 22.35 1.62
C ILE A 233 -4.72 22.38 0.08
N PRO A 234 -3.90 23.25 -0.55
CA PRO A 234 -3.66 23.20 -1.98
C PRO A 234 -3.27 21.79 -2.45
N LEU A 235 -4.01 21.26 -3.41
CA LEU A 235 -3.82 19.91 -3.94
C LEU A 235 -4.07 19.90 -5.45
N TYR A 236 -3.08 19.43 -6.20
CA TYR A 236 -3.18 19.27 -7.65
C TYR A 236 -3.11 17.80 -8.04
N LEU A 237 -4.21 17.30 -8.61
CA LEU A 237 -4.32 15.98 -9.21
C LEU A 237 -3.74 15.98 -10.62
N ASN A 238 -3.47 14.79 -11.16
CA ASN A 238 -2.87 14.60 -12.48
C ASN A 238 -1.51 15.30 -12.65
N GLN A 239 -0.74 15.42 -11.56
CA GLN A 239 0.61 15.99 -11.54
C GLN A 239 1.65 14.87 -11.35
N VAL A 240 2.12 14.32 -12.47
CA VAL A 240 3.17 13.29 -12.52
C VAL A 240 4.53 13.97 -12.41
N VAL A 241 5.10 13.95 -11.20
CA VAL A 241 6.48 14.39 -10.98
C VAL A 241 7.45 13.55 -11.81
N ARG A 242 8.34 14.23 -12.54
CA ARG A 242 9.38 13.63 -13.39
C ARG A 242 10.77 13.92 -12.87
N GLU A 243 10.97 15.07 -12.25
CA GLU A 243 12.28 15.50 -11.77
C GLU A 243 12.15 16.29 -10.46
N ILE A 244 13.14 16.11 -9.60
CA ILE A 244 13.28 16.76 -8.30
C ILE A 244 14.72 17.27 -8.23
N ASP A 245 14.88 18.58 -8.42
CA ASP A 245 16.14 19.28 -8.21
C ASP A 245 16.18 19.83 -6.78
N TYR A 246 17.31 19.71 -6.10
CA TYR A 246 17.48 20.18 -4.74
C TYR A 246 18.93 20.57 -4.43
N ASP A 247 19.08 21.66 -3.70
CA ASP A 247 20.37 22.23 -3.35
C ASP A 247 20.35 22.80 -1.91
N ALA A 248 21.26 23.72 -1.58
CA ALA A 248 21.25 24.37 -0.27
C ALA A 248 20.05 25.32 -0.08
N ASP A 249 19.54 25.90 -1.17
CA ASP A 249 18.49 26.91 -1.14
C ASP A 249 17.13 26.25 -1.02
N GLY A 250 16.82 25.18 -1.76
CA GLY A 250 15.56 24.46 -1.62
C GLY A 250 15.36 23.31 -2.58
N VAL A 251 14.12 23.15 -3.04
CA VAL A 251 13.71 22.11 -3.97
C VAL A 251 12.88 22.70 -5.11
N THR A 252 13.08 22.16 -6.30
CA THR A 252 12.30 22.44 -7.52
C THR A 252 11.72 21.11 -8.01
N ILE A 253 10.39 21.03 -8.06
CA ILE A 253 9.64 19.84 -8.44
C ILE A 253 9.07 20.07 -9.84
N ILE A 254 9.54 19.27 -10.80
CA ILE A 254 9.13 19.38 -12.20
C ILE A 254 8.16 18.23 -12.50
N THR A 255 6.96 18.61 -12.95
CA THR A 255 5.93 17.68 -13.40
C THR A 255 5.87 17.66 -14.92
N GLN A 256 4.96 16.87 -15.50
CA GLN A 256 4.72 16.92 -16.94
C GLN A 256 4.01 18.21 -17.40
N ASN A 257 3.46 19.00 -16.49
CA ASN A 257 2.66 20.19 -16.83
C ASN A 257 3.30 21.50 -16.36
N ASP A 258 4.05 21.46 -15.26
CA ASP A 258 4.38 22.65 -14.47
C ASP A 258 5.59 22.43 -13.56
N THR A 259 6.13 23.52 -13.02
CA THR A 259 7.27 23.55 -12.10
C THR A 259 6.88 24.22 -10.79
N TYR A 260 7.23 23.59 -9.67
CA TYR A 260 6.87 24.07 -8.33
C TYR A 260 8.11 24.22 -7.46
N HIS A 261 8.15 25.27 -6.63
CA HIS A 261 9.29 25.56 -5.77
C HIS A 261 8.92 25.46 -4.29
N ALA A 262 9.82 24.89 -3.48
CA ALA A 262 9.65 24.85 -2.03
C ALA A 262 10.99 24.94 -1.29
N LYS A 263 10.93 25.06 0.04
CA LYS A 263 12.12 24.94 0.90
C LYS A 263 12.56 23.48 1.07
N ARG A 264 11.62 22.54 0.99
CA ARG A 264 11.83 21.08 1.12
C ARG A 264 10.68 20.30 0.47
N ALA A 265 10.89 19.01 0.25
CA ALA A 265 9.87 18.08 -0.24
C ALA A 265 9.73 16.84 0.66
N ILE A 266 8.51 16.34 0.79
CA ILE A 266 8.23 15.01 1.36
C ILE A 266 7.86 14.07 0.22
N ILE A 267 8.64 13.01 0.08
CA ILE A 267 8.49 11.98 -0.95
C ILE A 267 7.66 10.83 -0.36
N THR A 268 6.45 10.63 -0.89
CA THR A 268 5.54 9.56 -0.44
C THR A 268 5.11 8.61 -1.55
N VAL A 269 5.77 8.68 -2.70
CA VAL A 269 5.57 7.75 -3.81
C VAL A 269 5.90 6.32 -3.36
N SER A 270 5.27 5.32 -4.00
CA SER A 270 5.51 3.92 -3.64
C SER A 270 6.97 3.50 -3.87
N LEU A 271 7.40 2.44 -3.16
CA LEU A 271 8.69 1.81 -3.41
C LEU A 271 8.82 1.38 -4.88
N GLY A 272 7.76 0.83 -5.48
CA GLY A 272 7.73 0.49 -6.91
C GLY A 272 8.07 1.68 -7.82
N VAL A 273 7.54 2.87 -7.54
CA VAL A 273 7.87 4.09 -8.30
C VAL A 273 9.33 4.50 -8.08
N LEU A 274 9.84 4.45 -6.85
CA LEU A 274 11.26 4.73 -6.56
C LEU A 274 12.20 3.77 -7.32
N LYS A 275 11.86 2.47 -7.36
CA LYS A 275 12.63 1.44 -8.08
C LYS A 275 12.62 1.62 -9.59
N SER A 276 11.57 2.23 -10.14
CA SER A 276 11.39 2.39 -11.59
C SER A 276 12.29 3.45 -12.23
N ASN A 277 12.96 4.29 -11.42
CA ASN A 277 13.74 5.45 -11.88
C ASN A 277 12.95 6.44 -12.76
N LYS A 278 11.61 6.45 -12.68
CA LYS A 278 10.75 7.40 -13.40
C LYS A 278 10.83 8.84 -12.88
N ILE A 279 11.34 9.02 -11.66
CA ILE A 279 11.63 10.32 -11.05
C ILE A 279 13.13 10.50 -11.01
N LEU A 280 13.62 11.54 -11.67
CA LEU A 280 15.02 11.93 -11.66
C LEU A 280 15.31 12.81 -10.44
N PHE A 281 16.31 12.44 -9.64
CA PHE A 281 16.79 13.26 -8.52
C PHE A 281 18.10 13.95 -8.91
N ARG A 282 18.17 15.28 -8.73
CA ARG A 282 19.36 16.10 -8.93
C ARG A 282 19.68 16.88 -7.66
N PRO A 283 20.89 16.73 -7.06
CA PRO A 283 21.86 15.68 -7.34
C PRO A 283 21.28 14.27 -7.09
N ARG A 284 22.00 13.23 -7.53
CA ARG A 284 21.58 11.84 -7.29
C ARG A 284 21.46 11.56 -5.79
N LEU A 285 20.43 10.79 -5.41
CA LEU A 285 20.25 10.31 -4.03
C LEU A 285 21.53 9.60 -3.51
N PRO A 286 21.88 9.73 -2.21
CA PRO A 286 23.05 9.07 -1.62
C PRO A 286 23.06 7.55 -1.82
N LYS A 287 24.25 6.93 -1.84
CA LYS A 287 24.41 5.49 -2.11
C LYS A 287 23.54 4.63 -1.20
N GLU A 288 23.56 4.87 0.10
CA GLU A 288 22.76 4.11 1.09
C GLU A 288 21.25 4.14 0.78
N LYS A 289 20.73 5.28 0.32
CA LYS A 289 19.32 5.43 -0.07
C LYS A 289 19.02 4.60 -1.32
N ARG A 290 19.90 4.62 -2.31
CA ARG A 290 19.74 3.83 -3.55
C ARG A 290 19.85 2.34 -3.28
N ASP A 291 20.77 1.93 -2.39
CA ASP A 291 20.90 0.55 -1.96
C ASP A 291 19.61 0.05 -1.28
N ALA A 292 19.03 0.86 -0.38
CA ALA A 292 17.74 0.55 0.26
C ALA A 292 16.60 0.41 -0.76
N ILE A 293 16.48 1.34 -1.72
CA ILE A 293 15.48 1.26 -2.82
C ILE A 293 15.69 -0.02 -3.64
N ALA A 294 16.94 -0.40 -3.92
CA ALA A 294 17.25 -1.59 -4.72
C ALA A 294 16.96 -2.90 -3.98
N GLN A 295 17.27 -2.97 -2.69
CA GLN A 295 17.20 -4.22 -1.89
C GLN A 295 15.79 -4.52 -1.37
N LEU A 296 15.04 -3.51 -0.90
CA LEU A 296 13.64 -3.71 -0.52
C LEU A 296 12.81 -4.13 -1.72
N GLN A 297 11.83 -5.01 -1.53
CA GLN A 297 11.01 -5.53 -2.63
C GLN A 297 9.59 -4.98 -2.58
N MET A 298 8.97 -4.95 -3.75
CA MET A 298 7.57 -4.56 -3.93
C MET A 298 6.80 -5.79 -4.39
N GLY A 299 5.91 -6.28 -3.53
CA GLY A 299 5.05 -7.42 -3.81
C GLY A 299 3.96 -7.06 -4.81
N ASN A 300 3.24 -8.08 -5.25
CA ASN A 300 2.03 -7.93 -6.05
C ASN A 300 0.89 -8.74 -5.44
N TYR A 301 -0.22 -8.06 -5.18
CA TYR A 301 -1.40 -8.63 -4.56
C TYR A 301 -2.63 -7.99 -5.17
N GLU A 302 -3.46 -8.82 -5.79
CA GLU A 302 -4.55 -8.40 -6.66
C GLU A 302 -5.85 -9.04 -6.25
N LYS A 303 -6.95 -8.35 -6.56
CA LYS A 303 -8.32 -8.75 -6.25
C LYS A 303 -9.12 -8.89 -7.52
N LEU A 304 -9.97 -9.92 -7.54
CA LEU A 304 -11.09 -10.04 -8.47
C LEU A 304 -12.37 -10.16 -7.66
N TYR A 305 -13.21 -9.13 -7.75
CA TYR A 305 -14.57 -9.12 -7.23
C TYR A 305 -15.51 -9.77 -8.23
N LEU A 306 -16.34 -10.69 -7.73
CA LEU A 306 -17.40 -11.36 -8.45
C LEU A 306 -18.71 -11.08 -7.71
N LEU A 307 -19.57 -10.22 -8.29
CA LEU A 307 -20.91 -9.98 -7.77
C LEU A 307 -21.89 -10.91 -8.48
N PHE A 308 -22.68 -11.66 -7.72
CA PHE A 308 -23.71 -12.57 -8.22
C PHE A 308 -25.12 -12.02 -7.97
N ASP A 309 -26.13 -12.63 -8.60
CA ASP A 309 -27.55 -12.36 -8.33
C ASP A 309 -28.05 -13.06 -7.06
N LYS A 310 -27.46 -14.22 -6.73
CA LYS A 310 -27.75 -15.02 -5.54
C LYS A 310 -26.49 -15.67 -4.97
N VAL A 311 -26.52 -15.95 -3.67
CA VAL A 311 -25.50 -16.76 -3.00
C VAL A 311 -25.75 -18.24 -3.27
N PHE A 312 -24.73 -18.95 -3.76
CA PHE A 312 -24.74 -20.41 -3.99
C PHE A 312 -23.69 -21.16 -3.14
N TRP A 313 -22.90 -20.44 -2.34
CA TRP A 313 -21.91 -20.97 -1.42
C TRP A 313 -22.40 -20.93 0.03
N ASP A 314 -21.59 -21.45 0.97
CA ASP A 314 -21.89 -21.41 2.40
C ASP A 314 -21.81 -19.97 2.93
N LYS A 315 -22.92 -19.45 3.46
CA LYS A 315 -23.05 -18.07 3.93
C LYS A 315 -22.30 -17.80 5.22
N ASP A 316 -22.06 -18.84 6.02
CA ASP A 316 -21.52 -18.72 7.38
C ASP A 316 -20.00 -18.84 7.40
N LYS A 317 -19.40 -19.30 6.28
CA LYS A 317 -17.96 -19.47 6.11
C LYS A 317 -17.32 -18.19 5.58
N GLU A 318 -16.20 -17.79 6.17
CA GLU A 318 -15.47 -16.59 5.78
C GLU A 318 -14.68 -16.80 4.48
N TRP A 319 -14.08 -17.97 4.32
CA TRP A 319 -13.19 -18.26 3.20
C TRP A 319 -13.62 -19.50 2.43
N ILE A 320 -13.36 -19.49 1.14
CA ILE A 320 -13.41 -20.66 0.27
C ILE A 320 -11.98 -20.85 -0.24
N GLY A 321 -11.41 -22.00 0.06
CA GLY A 321 -10.05 -22.35 -0.35
C GLY A 321 -10.03 -23.66 -1.11
N MET A 322 -9.07 -23.79 -2.03
CA MET A 322 -8.88 -25.01 -2.80
C MET A 322 -7.41 -25.39 -2.77
N LEU A 323 -7.12 -26.64 -2.40
CA LEU A 323 -5.75 -27.17 -2.43
C LEU A 323 -5.23 -27.11 -3.86
N PRO A 324 -4.08 -26.46 -4.10
CA PRO A 324 -3.59 -26.22 -5.44
C PRO A 324 -2.97 -27.49 -6.02
N ARG A 325 -2.96 -27.59 -7.35
CA ARG A 325 -2.30 -28.72 -8.05
C ARG A 325 -0.78 -28.62 -8.01
N ASN A 326 -0.28 -27.39 -7.94
CA ASN A 326 1.13 -27.06 -7.82
C ASN A 326 1.30 -25.76 -7.03
N LYS A 327 2.54 -25.45 -6.63
CA LYS A 327 2.87 -24.28 -5.79
C LYS A 327 2.53 -22.92 -6.42
N GLU A 328 2.25 -22.85 -7.72
CA GLU A 328 1.99 -21.60 -8.44
C GLU A 328 0.49 -21.27 -8.57
N GLU A 329 -0.40 -22.18 -8.15
CA GLU A 329 -1.86 -22.07 -8.31
C GLU A 329 -2.59 -21.83 -6.97
N ALA A 330 -1.87 -21.41 -5.93
CA ALA A 330 -2.50 -21.11 -4.64
C ALA A 330 -3.21 -19.74 -4.66
N TYR A 331 -4.46 -19.72 -4.23
CA TYR A 331 -5.30 -18.52 -4.12
C TYR A 331 -6.38 -18.74 -3.08
N ASN A 332 -6.99 -17.64 -2.63
CA ASN A 332 -8.08 -17.66 -1.67
C ASN A 332 -9.26 -16.85 -2.16
N ILE A 333 -10.47 -17.28 -1.78
CA ILE A 333 -11.69 -16.55 -2.06
C ILE A 333 -12.33 -16.15 -0.73
N PHE A 334 -12.54 -14.85 -0.54
CA PHE A 334 -13.23 -14.32 0.63
C PHE A 334 -14.71 -14.14 0.35
N ASN A 335 -15.52 -14.62 1.28
CA ASN A 335 -16.96 -14.47 1.29
C ASN A 335 -17.34 -13.12 1.93
N LEU A 336 -17.47 -12.08 1.10
CA LEU A 336 -17.88 -10.75 1.59
C LEU A 336 -19.34 -10.73 2.06
N TYR A 337 -20.16 -11.71 1.66
CA TYR A 337 -21.56 -11.82 2.09
C TYR A 337 -21.68 -11.93 3.61
N LYS A 338 -20.79 -12.70 4.25
CA LYS A 338 -20.78 -12.89 5.72
C LYS A 338 -20.82 -11.56 6.48
N TYR A 339 -20.18 -10.53 5.95
CA TYR A 339 -20.05 -9.23 6.61
C TYR A 339 -20.95 -8.11 6.07
N THR A 340 -21.40 -8.22 4.81
CA THR A 340 -22.12 -7.12 4.15
C THR A 340 -23.50 -7.51 3.63
N GLN A 341 -23.83 -8.81 3.68
CA GLN A 341 -25.02 -9.40 3.05
C GLN A 341 -25.12 -9.10 1.54
N LYS A 342 -24.01 -8.73 0.90
CA LYS A 342 -23.89 -8.58 -0.56
C LYS A 342 -23.34 -9.87 -1.16
N PRO A 343 -23.94 -10.43 -2.22
CA PRO A 343 -23.55 -11.71 -2.82
C PRO A 343 -22.24 -11.57 -3.61
N ILE A 344 -21.14 -11.34 -2.90
CA ILE A 344 -19.83 -11.03 -3.47
C ILE A 344 -18.79 -12.03 -2.96
N LEU A 345 -18.08 -12.60 -3.92
CA LEU A 345 -16.82 -13.30 -3.68
C LEU A 345 -15.65 -12.40 -4.10
N ILE A 346 -14.59 -12.37 -3.29
CA ILE A 346 -13.34 -11.67 -3.61
C ILE A 346 -12.24 -12.70 -3.74
N VAL A 347 -11.72 -12.86 -4.95
CA VAL A 347 -10.57 -13.73 -5.22
C VAL A 347 -9.29 -12.94 -5.02
N PHE A 348 -8.37 -13.50 -4.25
CA PHE A 348 -7.05 -12.93 -4.01
C PHE A 348 -5.98 -13.75 -4.70
N THR A 349 -5.16 -13.06 -5.49
CA THR A 349 -3.97 -13.63 -6.11
C THR A 349 -2.75 -12.83 -5.67
N SER A 350 -1.63 -13.50 -5.46
CA SER A 350 -0.38 -12.88 -4.99
C SER A 350 0.82 -13.35 -5.82
N GLY A 351 1.94 -12.63 -5.71
CA GLY A 351 3.23 -13.01 -6.29
C GLY A 351 3.16 -13.33 -7.79
N LYS A 352 3.71 -14.48 -8.18
CA LYS A 352 3.75 -14.94 -9.56
C LYS A 352 2.36 -15.18 -10.15
N LEU A 353 1.41 -15.73 -9.37
CA LEU A 353 0.05 -15.97 -9.86
C LEU A 353 -0.64 -14.65 -10.24
N ALA A 354 -0.53 -13.63 -9.39
CA ALA A 354 -1.08 -12.30 -9.67
C ALA A 354 -0.51 -11.70 -10.97
N ARG A 355 0.81 -11.78 -11.16
CA ARG A 355 1.50 -11.27 -12.36
C ARG A 355 1.10 -12.04 -13.61
N ASN A 356 1.10 -13.38 -13.55
CA ASN A 356 0.74 -14.23 -14.68
C ASN A 356 -0.70 -14.01 -15.12
N MET A 357 -1.61 -13.92 -14.14
CA MET A 357 -3.02 -13.79 -14.43
C MET A 357 -3.40 -12.38 -14.83
N GLU A 358 -2.54 -11.36 -14.69
CA GLU A 358 -2.88 -9.95 -14.93
C GLU A 358 -3.59 -9.71 -16.27
N LYS A 359 -3.15 -10.40 -17.33
CA LYS A 359 -3.76 -10.39 -18.68
C LYS A 359 -4.53 -11.67 -19.02
N GLY A 360 -4.54 -12.65 -18.12
CA GLY A 360 -5.21 -13.93 -18.30
C GLY A 360 -6.72 -13.88 -18.01
N PRO A 361 -7.47 -14.93 -18.41
CA PRO A 361 -8.92 -15.01 -18.25
C PRO A 361 -9.31 -15.38 -16.80
N LEU A 362 -8.89 -14.58 -15.81
CA LEU A 362 -9.01 -14.91 -14.37
C LEU A 362 -10.45 -15.20 -13.95
N THR A 363 -11.45 -14.45 -14.43
CA THR A 363 -12.85 -14.74 -14.13
C THR A 363 -13.26 -16.14 -14.57
N HIS A 364 -12.96 -16.51 -15.81
CA HIS A 364 -13.30 -17.83 -16.34
C HIS A 364 -12.55 -18.94 -15.58
N TRP A 365 -11.27 -18.71 -15.29
CA TRP A 365 -10.45 -19.64 -14.52
C TRP A 365 -11.00 -19.88 -13.12
N VAL A 366 -11.42 -18.84 -12.40
CA VAL A 366 -12.03 -18.98 -11.07
C VAL A 366 -13.41 -19.65 -11.17
N MET A 367 -14.23 -19.27 -12.14
CA MET A 367 -15.57 -19.85 -12.31
C MET A 367 -15.50 -21.34 -12.59
N HIS A 368 -14.52 -21.81 -13.37
CA HIS A 368 -14.28 -23.24 -13.58
C HIS A 368 -14.04 -23.98 -12.24
N HIS A 369 -13.24 -23.41 -11.33
CA HIS A 369 -13.00 -24.01 -10.02
C HIS A 369 -14.24 -23.96 -9.12
N LEU A 370 -15.00 -22.86 -9.13
CA LEU A 370 -16.27 -22.77 -8.40
C LEU A 370 -17.29 -23.80 -8.92
N GLN A 371 -17.32 -24.05 -10.23
CA GLN A 371 -18.17 -25.08 -10.84
C GLN A 371 -17.74 -26.50 -10.45
N GLN A 372 -16.45 -26.74 -10.22
CA GLN A 372 -15.98 -28.02 -9.69
C GLN A 372 -16.46 -28.27 -8.25
N ILE A 373 -16.56 -27.20 -7.44
CA ILE A 373 -17.00 -27.27 -6.05
C ILE A 373 -18.53 -27.36 -5.94
N TYR A 374 -19.25 -26.48 -6.64
CA TYR A 374 -20.68 -26.25 -6.45
C TYR A 374 -21.55 -26.79 -7.60
N GLY A 375 -20.94 -27.42 -8.60
CA GLY A 375 -21.61 -27.94 -9.80
C GLY A 375 -21.68 -26.94 -10.95
N SER A 376 -21.93 -27.45 -12.17
CA SER A 376 -21.91 -26.67 -13.41
C SER A 376 -23.04 -25.64 -13.55
N ASN A 377 -24.05 -25.68 -12.69
CA ASN A 377 -25.28 -24.88 -12.82
C ASN A 377 -25.28 -23.62 -11.92
N ILE A 378 -24.12 -23.23 -11.38
CA ILE A 378 -24.00 -21.98 -10.62
C ILE A 378 -24.20 -20.74 -11.52
N PRO A 379 -24.74 -19.63 -11.00
CA PRO A 379 -24.90 -18.41 -11.78
C PRO A 379 -23.56 -17.79 -12.17
N GLU A 380 -23.51 -17.13 -13.33
CA GLU A 380 -22.41 -16.26 -13.71
C GLU A 380 -22.45 -14.94 -12.91
N PRO A 381 -21.30 -14.29 -12.67
CA PRO A 381 -21.27 -13.00 -11.99
C PRO A 381 -21.92 -11.91 -12.85
N ILE A 382 -22.87 -11.17 -12.27
CA ILE A 382 -23.55 -10.04 -12.92
C ILE A 382 -22.63 -8.82 -13.09
N LYS A 383 -21.60 -8.68 -12.24
CA LYS A 383 -20.55 -7.68 -12.36
C LYS A 383 -19.23 -8.25 -11.88
N THR A 384 -18.14 -7.82 -12.53
CA THR A 384 -16.78 -8.13 -12.08
C THR A 384 -15.96 -6.85 -11.95
N LYS A 385 -15.02 -6.83 -11.00
CA LYS A 385 -14.06 -5.74 -10.85
C LYS A 385 -12.71 -6.31 -10.46
N ARG A 386 -11.70 -5.98 -11.25
CA ARG A 386 -10.34 -6.47 -11.08
C ARG A 386 -9.37 -5.33 -10.79
N THR A 387 -8.38 -5.60 -9.96
CA THR A 387 -7.25 -4.68 -9.69
C THR A 387 -6.03 -5.03 -10.54
N HIS A 388 -5.18 -4.03 -10.75
CA HIS A 388 -3.97 -4.11 -11.58
C HIS A 388 -2.85 -3.24 -10.97
N TRP A 389 -2.52 -3.49 -9.70
CA TRP A 389 -1.52 -2.74 -8.94
C TRP A 389 -0.11 -2.84 -9.53
N ALA A 390 0.27 -3.98 -10.13
CA ALA A 390 1.59 -4.13 -10.77
C ALA A 390 1.77 -3.28 -12.02
N SER A 391 0.77 -3.21 -12.91
CA SER A 391 0.83 -2.38 -14.12
C SER A 391 0.38 -0.93 -13.91
N ASP A 392 -0.23 -0.60 -12.77
CA ASP A 392 -0.55 0.78 -12.40
C ASP A 392 0.73 1.62 -12.37
N PRO A 393 0.87 2.62 -13.27
CA PRO A 393 2.12 3.34 -13.46
C PRO A 393 2.52 4.20 -12.27
N TYR A 394 1.60 4.42 -11.32
CA TYR A 394 1.76 5.28 -10.15
C TYR A 394 1.98 4.50 -8.84
N THR A 395 1.90 3.17 -8.87
CA THR A 395 2.18 2.31 -7.71
C THR A 395 3.20 1.21 -8.01
N LEU A 396 3.13 0.58 -9.19
CA LEU A 396 4.04 -0.48 -9.64
C LEU A 396 4.20 -1.62 -8.62
N GLY A 397 3.07 -2.09 -8.10
CA GLY A 397 2.95 -3.14 -7.09
C GLY A 397 1.95 -2.79 -6.00
N SER A 398 1.69 -3.76 -5.11
CA SER A 398 0.74 -3.62 -4.00
C SER A 398 1.39 -2.97 -2.78
N TYR A 399 2.36 -3.62 -2.14
CA TYR A 399 3.06 -3.11 -0.96
C TYR A 399 4.45 -3.72 -0.82
N SER A 400 5.29 -3.06 -0.03
CA SER A 400 6.68 -3.50 0.17
C SER A 400 6.78 -4.73 1.06
N TYR A 401 7.90 -5.45 1.00
CA TYR A 401 8.25 -6.52 1.94
C TYR A 401 9.78 -6.61 2.11
N LEU A 402 10.23 -7.29 3.17
CA LEU A 402 11.64 -7.62 3.36
C LEU A 402 11.97 -8.98 2.70
N PRO A 403 12.79 -9.01 1.64
CA PRO A 403 13.21 -10.27 1.06
C PRO A 403 14.23 -10.98 1.96
N LYS A 404 14.53 -12.24 1.61
CA LYS A 404 15.67 -12.96 2.19
C LYS A 404 16.98 -12.16 2.11
N ASP A 405 17.87 -12.44 3.04
CA ASP A 405 19.19 -11.82 3.19
C ASP A 405 19.17 -10.31 3.53
N ILE A 406 18.00 -9.68 3.65
CA ILE A 406 17.84 -8.25 3.94
C ILE A 406 17.26 -8.05 5.34
N ASP A 407 17.82 -7.09 6.08
CA ASP A 407 17.40 -6.73 7.43
C ASP A 407 16.55 -5.44 7.46
N LYS A 408 16.01 -5.13 8.65
CA LYS A 408 15.21 -3.91 8.86
C LYS A 408 16.00 -2.60 8.72
N LYS A 409 17.34 -2.63 8.68
CA LYS A 409 18.16 -1.42 8.49
C LYS A 409 17.87 -0.75 7.16
N MET A 410 17.53 -1.53 6.12
CA MET A 410 17.19 -0.96 4.80
C MET A 410 15.94 -0.08 4.87
N ILE A 411 14.95 -0.43 5.71
CA ILE A 411 13.77 0.41 5.95
C ILE A 411 14.19 1.74 6.58
N THR A 412 15.05 1.70 7.60
CA THR A 412 15.58 2.90 8.26
C THR A 412 16.37 3.79 7.28
N LEU A 413 17.19 3.19 6.42
CA LEU A 413 17.93 3.91 5.37
C LEU A 413 16.97 4.53 4.34
N LEU A 414 15.88 3.85 4.00
CA LEU A 414 14.83 4.40 3.13
C LEU A 414 14.06 5.55 3.80
N ALA A 415 13.87 5.54 5.11
CA ALA A 415 13.20 6.62 5.84
C ALA A 415 14.07 7.88 6.03
N LYS A 416 15.40 7.74 6.10
CA LYS A 416 16.35 8.82 6.43
C LYS A 416 16.24 10.06 5.52
N PRO A 417 16.12 11.29 6.05
CA PRO A 417 16.13 12.51 5.23
C PRO A 417 17.44 12.68 4.44
N VAL A 418 17.38 13.40 3.32
CA VAL A 418 18.52 13.70 2.44
C VAL A 418 18.73 15.21 2.38
N ALA A 419 19.95 15.64 2.70
CA ALA A 419 20.42 17.03 2.62
C ALA A 419 19.56 18.07 3.37
N GLY A 420 18.71 17.66 4.31
CA GLY A 420 17.72 18.56 4.94
C GLY A 420 16.69 19.14 3.97
N LYS A 421 16.56 18.54 2.78
CA LYS A 421 15.67 18.99 1.70
C LYS A 421 14.64 17.95 1.31
N LEU A 422 15.02 16.67 1.26
CA LEU A 422 14.10 15.58 0.91
C LEU A 422 13.85 14.71 2.13
N TYR A 423 12.58 14.55 2.47
CA TYR A 423 12.12 13.70 3.55
C TYR A 423 11.28 12.56 2.96
N PHE A 424 11.24 11.40 3.62
CA PHE A 424 10.59 10.19 3.07
C PHE A 424 9.56 9.63 4.05
N ALA A 425 8.37 9.33 3.53
CA ALA A 425 7.30 8.67 4.26
C ALA A 425 6.52 7.70 3.34
N GLY A 426 5.64 6.91 3.92
CA GLY A 426 4.95 5.80 3.26
C GLY A 426 5.19 4.49 3.99
N GLU A 427 4.37 3.48 3.69
CA GLU A 427 4.45 2.15 4.36
C GLU A 427 5.85 1.54 4.29
N ALA A 428 6.57 1.70 3.17
CA ALA A 428 7.92 1.17 3.00
C ALA A 428 8.99 1.83 3.90
N THR A 429 8.62 2.89 4.61
CA THR A 429 9.50 3.61 5.56
C THR A 429 9.14 3.32 7.03
N SER A 430 8.17 2.43 7.27
CA SER A 430 7.72 2.06 8.60
C SER A 430 8.53 0.89 9.13
N THR A 431 9.26 1.09 10.23
CA THR A 431 10.09 0.06 10.87
C THR A 431 9.33 -0.82 11.85
N THR A 432 8.07 -0.49 12.15
CA THR A 432 7.19 -1.20 13.07
C THR A 432 5.96 -1.78 12.38
N ASP A 433 5.58 -1.23 11.22
CA ASP A 433 4.31 -1.52 10.56
C ASP A 433 4.48 -1.44 9.03
N LEU A 434 5.41 -2.22 8.47
CA LEU A 434 5.63 -2.28 7.03
C LEU A 434 4.35 -2.74 6.32
N SER A 435 4.12 -2.28 5.08
CA SER A 435 3.02 -2.77 4.23
C SER A 435 1.60 -2.38 4.66
N THR A 436 1.41 -1.70 5.79
CA THR A 436 0.07 -1.39 6.33
C THR A 436 -0.36 0.07 6.15
N VAL A 437 -1.68 0.31 6.26
CA VAL A 437 -2.27 1.65 6.27
C VAL A 437 -1.85 2.44 7.51
N HIS A 438 -1.84 1.80 8.68
CA HIS A 438 -1.44 2.46 9.93
C HIS A 438 0.07 2.76 9.92
N GLY A 439 0.91 1.94 9.32
CA GLY A 439 2.32 2.26 9.07
C GLY A 439 2.51 3.46 8.14
N ALA A 440 1.71 3.56 7.07
CA ALA A 440 1.69 4.76 6.23
C ALA A 440 1.26 6.00 7.04
N TYR A 441 0.20 5.92 7.85
CA TYR A 441 -0.24 7.00 8.73
C TYR A 441 0.85 7.43 9.72
N LEU A 442 1.43 6.48 10.46
CA LEU A 442 2.50 6.73 11.43
C LEU A 442 3.75 7.32 10.76
N SER A 443 4.12 6.85 9.57
CA SER A 443 5.24 7.44 8.82
C SER A 443 4.98 8.90 8.41
N GLY A 444 3.72 9.27 8.12
CA GLY A 444 3.30 10.65 7.86
C GLY A 444 3.40 11.54 9.10
N MET A 445 3.06 10.99 10.28
CA MET A 445 3.26 11.65 11.57
C MET A 445 4.77 11.85 11.85
N ARG A 446 5.57 10.78 11.70
CA ARG A 446 7.03 10.79 11.90
C ARG A 446 7.71 11.86 11.06
N VAL A 447 7.47 11.86 9.74
CA VAL A 447 8.14 12.78 8.81
C VAL A 447 7.79 14.24 9.09
N THR A 448 6.58 14.51 9.58
CA THR A 448 6.19 15.86 10.00
C THR A 448 7.02 16.32 11.19
N GLN A 449 7.27 15.45 12.18
CA GLN A 449 8.12 15.78 13.32
C GLN A 449 9.57 16.03 12.91
N GLU A 450 10.10 15.27 11.96
CA GLU A 450 11.43 15.50 11.39
C GLU A 450 11.53 16.89 10.75
N VAL A 451 10.57 17.23 9.89
CA VAL A 451 10.50 18.54 9.22
C VAL A 451 10.42 19.68 10.23
N LEU A 452 9.49 19.62 11.20
CA LEU A 452 9.30 20.68 12.17
C LEU A 452 10.50 20.84 13.11
N SER A 453 11.16 19.74 13.46
CA SER A 453 12.37 19.77 14.28
C SER A 453 13.54 20.45 13.57
N ASP A 454 13.74 20.17 12.28
CA ASP A 454 14.78 20.80 11.48
C ASP A 454 14.51 22.30 11.26
N VAL A 455 13.24 22.67 11.06
CA VAL A 455 12.83 24.10 11.00
C VAL A 455 13.19 24.83 12.30
N LYS A 456 12.94 24.22 13.47
CA LYS A 456 13.29 24.81 14.77
C LYS A 456 14.80 24.94 14.95
N LYS A 457 15.59 23.91 14.61
CA LYS A 457 17.06 23.94 14.71
C LYS A 457 17.65 25.08 13.86
N ASN A 458 17.16 25.26 12.64
CA ASN A 458 17.65 26.31 11.74
C ASN A 458 17.31 27.72 12.25
N LYS A 459 16.11 27.93 12.81
CA LYS A 459 15.74 29.21 13.45
C LYS A 459 16.64 29.56 14.64
N ASN A 460 17.03 28.56 15.44
CA ASN A 460 17.91 28.80 16.58
C ASN A 460 19.35 29.11 16.14
N HIS A 461 19.86 28.47 15.09
CA HIS A 461 21.20 28.76 14.55
C HIS A 461 21.27 30.16 13.93
N SER A 462 20.20 30.63 13.27
CA SER A 462 20.15 32.02 12.75
C SER A 462 20.07 33.08 13.86
N LYS A 463 19.48 32.75 15.03
CA LYS A 463 19.38 33.68 16.17
C LYS A 463 20.67 33.80 16.99
N VAL A 464 21.57 32.82 16.91
CA VAL A 464 22.87 32.84 17.61
C VAL A 464 23.98 33.50 16.78
N ARG A 465 23.75 33.66 15.47
CA ARG A 465 24.69 34.31 14.53
C ARG A 465 24.38 35.79 14.26
N ASN A 466 23.23 36.28 14.72
CA ASN A 466 22.87 37.69 14.80
C ASN A 466 23.01 38.14 16.25
#